data_AF-A0A2Z6QQL0-F1
#
_entry.id   AF-A0A2Z6QQL0-F1
#
_cell.length_a   1.000
_cell.length_b   1.000
_cell.length_c   1.000
_cell.angle_alpha   90.00
_cell.angle_beta   90.00
_cell.angle_gamma   90.00
#
_symmetry.space_group_name_H-M   'P 1'
#
loop_
_entity.id
_entity.type
_entity.pdbx_description
1 polymer ?
#
loop_
_entity_poly.entity_id
_entity_poly.type
_entity_poly.pdbx_seq_one_letter_code
_entity_poly.pdbx_strand_id
1 'polypeptide(L)' 'MHRELVEIEEPKKTEAEKAAENRRLTINELMEMTRNIYWRVEEKNNPEQTCMFIQELNTCLEPVLNNKINEILAVE' A
#
# COMPACT_ATOMS: atom_id res chain seq x y z
N MET A 1 32.53 32.88 12.10
CA MET A 1 31.41 32.40 11.25
C MET A 1 30.34 31.86 12.19
N HIS A 2 29.29 32.63 12.45
CA HIS A 2 28.18 32.20 13.30
C HIS A 2 27.13 31.51 12.42
N ARG A 3 26.70 30.30 12.80
CA ARG A 3 25.55 29.62 12.20
C ARG A 3 24.36 29.83 13.12
N GLU A 4 23.31 30.39 12.57
CA GLU A 4 22.04 30.61 13.26
C GLU A 4 21.09 29.46 12.89
N LEU A 5 20.44 28.87 13.91
CA LEU A 5 19.41 27.86 13.70
C LEU A 5 18.11 28.60 13.36
N VAL A 6 17.68 28.47 12.11
CA VAL A 6 16.38 28.96 11.65
C VAL A 6 15.38 27.84 11.86
N GLU A 7 14.41 28.02 12.75
CA GLU A 7 13.22 27.18 12.80
C GLU A 7 12.40 27.44 11.53
N ILE A 8 12.35 26.45 10.65
CA ILE A 8 11.46 26.45 9.50
C ILE A 8 10.13 25.88 10.02
N GLU A 9 9.12 26.73 10.18
CA GLU A 9 7.77 26.24 10.47
C GLU A 9 7.28 25.39 9.29
N GLU A 10 7.14 24.09 9.51
CA GLU A 10 6.46 23.24 8.54
C GLU A 10 5.01 23.71 8.40
N PRO A 11 4.50 23.90 7.17
CA PRO A 11 3.12 24.30 6.98
C PRO A 11 2.18 23.28 7.63
N LYS A 12 1.27 23.75 8.48
CA LYS A 12 0.28 22.89 9.14
C LYS A 12 -0.55 22.18 8.09
N LYS A 13 -0.36 20.86 7.97
CA LYS A 13 -1.23 19.99 7.17
C LYS A 13 -2.66 20.07 7.69
N THR A 14 -3.60 20.25 6.77
CA THR A 14 -5.03 20.10 7.02
C THR A 14 -5.36 18.68 7.46
N GLU A 15 -6.52 18.48 8.10
CA GLU A 15 -6.98 17.15 8.47
C GLU A 15 -7.15 16.23 7.25
N ALA A 16 -7.58 16.79 6.11
CA ALA A 16 -7.71 16.06 4.86
C ALA A 16 -6.36 15.56 4.32
N GLU A 17 -5.32 16.40 4.36
CA GLU A 17 -3.97 16.01 3.94
C GLU A 17 -3.38 14.95 4.88
N LYS A 18 -3.59 15.07 6.19
CA LYS A 18 -3.18 14.04 7.16
C LYS A 18 -3.90 12.72 6.91
N ALA A 19 -5.20 12.75 6.64
CA ALA A 19 -5.98 11.55 6.33
C ALA A 19 -5.52 10.89 5.02
N ALA A 20 -5.21 11.68 3.98
CA ALA A 20 -4.69 11.18 2.72
C ALA A 20 -3.30 10.53 2.90
N GLU A 21 -2.41 11.17 3.66
CA GLU A 21 -1.10 10.64 3.98
C GLU A 21 -1.19 9.33 4.78
N ASN A 22 -2.02 9.30 5.82
CA ASN A 22 -2.22 8.09 6.62
C ASN A 22 -2.74 6.93 5.78
N ARG A 23 -3.72 7.18 4.90
CA ARG A 23 -4.22 6.14 3.96
C ARG A 23 -3.10 5.62 3.06
N ARG A 24 -2.27 6.51 2.52
CA ARG A 24 -1.12 6.12 1.67
C ARG A 24 -0.13 5.25 2.44
N LEU A 25 0.23 5.64 3.66
CA LEU A 25 1.13 4.88 4.51
C LEU A 25 0.59 3.49 4.83
N THR A 26 -0.68 3.40 5.23
CA THR A 26 -1.33 2.11 5.50
C THR A 26 -1.32 1.18 4.28
N ILE A 27 -1.55 1.71 3.07
CA ILE A 27 -1.47 0.91 1.84
C ILE A 27 -0.03 0.43 1.59
N ASN A 28 0.96 1.29 1.79
CA ASN A 28 2.37 0.92 1.62
C ASN A 28 2.79 -0.19 2.60
N GLU A 29 2.42 -0.07 3.88
CA GLU A 29 2.70 -1.08 4.89
C GLU A 29 2.06 -2.43 4.55
N LEU A 30 0.81 -2.41 4.07
CA LEU A 30 0.11 -3.62 3.63
C LEU A 30 0.81 -4.29 2.44
N MET A 31 1.26 -3.50 1.46
CA MET A 31 2.00 -3.97 0.29
C MET A 31 3.34 -4.61 0.70
N GLU A 32 4.10 -3.96 1.59
CA GLU A 32 5.36 -4.50 2.09
C GLU A 32 5.15 -5.79 2.89
N MET A 33 4.15 -5.82 3.77
CA MET A 33 3.81 -7.01 4.55
C MET A 33 3.45 -8.18 3.63
N THR A 34 2.61 -7.95 2.62
CA THR A 34 2.20 -8.98 1.64
C THR A 34 3.40 -9.51 0.87
N ARG A 35 4.30 -8.62 0.43
CA ARG A 35 5.54 -9.00 -0.27
C ARG A 35 6.45 -9.85 0.61
N ASN A 36 6.60 -9.49 1.89
CA ASN A 36 7.40 -10.25 2.84
C ASN A 36 6.82 -11.66 3.08
N ILE A 37 5.49 -11.78 3.14
CA ILE A 37 4.83 -13.09 3.27
C ILE A 37 5.05 -13.92 2.01
N TYR A 38 4.85 -13.34 0.83
CA TYR A 38 5.12 -14.01 -0.44
C TYR A 38 6.53 -14.59 -0.49
N TRP A 39 7.55 -13.77 -0.17
CA TRP A 39 8.94 -14.21 -0.17
C TRP A 39 9.18 -15.40 0.77
N ARG A 40 8.61 -15.36 1.99
CA ARG A 40 8.71 -16.47 2.95
C ARG A 40 8.01 -17.76 2.48
N VAL A 41 6.97 -17.64 1.66
CA VAL A 41 6.28 -18.80 1.07
C VAL A 41 7.12 -19.37 -0.08
N GLU A 42 7.64 -18.50 -0.95
CA GLU A 42 8.49 -18.88 -2.08
C GLU A 42 9.79 -19.55 -1.62
N GLU A 43 10.44 -19.05 -0.57
CA GLU A 43 11.67 -19.61 0.01
C GLU A 43 11.53 -21.08 0.45
N LYS A 44 10.31 -21.54 0.73
CA LYS A 44 10.05 -22.96 1.06
C LYS A 44 10.13 -23.88 -0.16
N ASN A 45 10.28 -23.32 -1.37
CA ASN A 45 10.33 -24.01 -2.65
C ASN A 45 9.19 -25.02 -2.83
N ASN A 46 7.99 -24.66 -2.37
CA ASN A 46 6.77 -25.44 -2.50
C ASN A 46 5.82 -24.72 -3.47
N PRO A 47 5.74 -25.17 -4.74
CA PRO A 47 4.91 -24.54 -5.75
C PRO A 47 3.41 -24.56 -5.42
N GLU A 48 2.93 -25.60 -4.73
CA GLU A 48 1.52 -25.74 -4.37
C GLU A 48 1.14 -24.69 -3.32
N GLN A 49 1.95 -24.52 -2.27
CA GLN A 49 1.74 -23.45 -1.27
C GLN A 49 1.85 -22.06 -1.88
N THR A 50 2.80 -21.85 -2.80
CA THR A 50 2.95 -20.57 -3.50
C THR A 50 1.73 -20.26 -4.35
N CYS A 51 1.21 -21.25 -5.09
CA CYS A 51 0.01 -21.12 -5.90
C CYS A 51 -1.22 -20.80 -5.04
N MET A 52 -1.42 -21.54 -3.93
CA MET A 52 -2.51 -21.29 -2.99
C MET A 52 -2.47 -19.87 -2.44
N PHE A 53 -1.29 -19.40 -2.00
CA PHE A 53 -1.13 -18.03 -1.49
C PHE A 53 -1.49 -16.98 -2.56
N ILE A 54 -1.03 -17.17 -3.80
CA ILE A 54 -1.36 -16.26 -4.91
C ILE A 54 -2.87 -16.25 -5.18
N GLN A 55 -3.52 -17.42 -5.15
CA GLN A 55 -4.97 -17.52 -5.36
C GLN A 55 -5.75 -16.80 -4.26
N GLU A 56 -5.42 -17.03 -2.98
CA GLU A 56 -6.04 -16.34 -1.85
C GLU A 56 -5.85 -14.82 -1.95
N LEU A 57 -4.62 -14.37 -2.26
CA LEU A 57 -4.32 -12.96 -2.43
C LEU A 57 -5.16 -12.35 -3.57
N ASN A 58 -5.26 -13.03 -4.71
CA ASN A 58 -6.08 -12.57 -5.83
C ASN A 58 -7.55 -12.45 -5.44
N THR A 59 -8.11 -13.44 -4.74
CA THR A 59 -9.50 -13.39 -4.25
C THR A 59 -9.73 -12.21 -3.30
N CYS A 60 -8.77 -11.89 -2.44
CA CYS A 60 -8.86 -10.72 -1.56
C CYS A 60 -8.78 -9.38 -2.32
N LEU A 61 -7.97 -9.33 -3.39
CA LEU A 61 -7.76 -8.11 -4.18
C LEU A 61 -8.84 -7.87 -5.23
N GLU A 62 -9.48 -8.93 -5.72
CA GLU A 62 -10.47 -8.86 -6.80
C GLU A 62 -11.57 -7.83 -6.56
N PRO A 63 -12.21 -7.71 -5.38
CA PRO A 63 -13.21 -6.67 -5.12
C PRO A 63 -12.65 -5.24 -5.23
N VAL A 64 -11.41 -5.04 -4.78
CA VAL A 64 -10.74 -3.73 -4.79
C VAL A 64 -10.40 -3.31 -6.21
N LEU A 65 -9.86 -4.25 -7.00
CA LEU A 65 -9.49 -4.01 -8.39
C LEU A 65 -10.73 -3.81 -9.27
N ASN A 66 -11.77 -4.64 -9.10
CA ASN A 66 -13.00 -4.56 -9.89
C ASN A 66 -13.76 -3.26 -9.62
N ASN A 67 -13.81 -2.79 -8.36
CA ASN A 67 -14.40 -1.48 -8.05
C ASN A 67 -13.66 -0.35 -8.77
N LYS A 68 -12.32 -0.43 -8.85
CA LYS A 68 -11.52 0.58 -9.54
C LYS A 68 -11.68 0.56 -11.05
N ILE A 69 -11.86 -0.62 -11.66
CA ILE A 69 -12.16 -0.76 -13.09
C ILE A 69 -13.55 -0.18 -13.41
N ASN A 70 -14.54 -0.47 -12.57
CA ASN A 70 -15.90 0.07 -12.74
C ASN A 70 -15.94 1.60 -12.61
N GLU A 71 -15.16 2.19 -11.70
CA GLU A 71 -15.00 3.65 -11.58
C GLU A 71 -14.39 4.28 -12.84
N ILE A 72 -13.49 3.58 -13.54
CA ILE A 72 -12.87 4.06 -14.80
C ILE A 72 -13.86 3.96 -15.96
N LEU A 73 -14.64 2.87 -16.03
CA LEU A 73 -15.61 2.62 -17.11
C LEU A 73 -16.91 3.42 -16.96
N ALA A 74 -17.27 3.86 -15.74
CA ALA A 74 -18.47 4.69 -15.50
C ALA A 74 -18.29 6.18 -15.86
N VAL A 75 -17.13 6.56 -16.39
CA VAL A 75 -16.79 7.93 -16.81
C VAL A 75 -17.01 8.13 -18.33
N GLU A 76 -17.40 7.09 -19.06
CA GLU A 76 -17.83 7.13 -20.48
C GLU A 76 -19.36 7.11 -20.62
#